data_AF-A0A9X2B4L3-F1
#
_entry.id   AF-A0A9X2B4L3-F1
#
_cell.length_a   1.000
_cell.length_b   1.000
_cell.length_c   1.000
_cell.angle_alpha   90.00
_cell.angle_beta   90.00
_cell.angle_gamma   90.00
#
_symmetry.space_group_name_H-M   'P 1'
#
loop_
_entity.id
_entity.type
_entity.pdbx_description
1 polymer ?
#
loop_
_entity_poly.entity_id
_entity_poly.type
_entity_poly.pdbx_seq_one_letter_code
_entity_poly.pdbx_strand_id
1 'polypeptide(L)' 'MGELQGIEALRAYLLQKNINVIDDDARVDEGVKRFYLNDPFGNRLEFLEWL' A
#
# COMPACT_ATOMS: atom_id res chain seq x y z
N MET A 1 3.72 -8.54 -19.60
CA MET A 1 4.66 -7.99 -18.61
C MET A 1 3.83 -7.02 -17.80
N GLY A 2 3.35 -7.43 -16.62
CA GLY A 2 2.37 -6.64 -15.86
C GLY A 2 3.05 -5.38 -15.31
N GLU A 3 2.52 -4.21 -15.66
CA GLU A 3 2.98 -2.94 -15.12
C GLU A 3 2.60 -2.91 -13.63
N LEU A 4 3.59 -2.87 -12.74
CA LEU A 4 3.34 -2.68 -11.31
C LEU A 4 2.73 -1.28 -11.15
N GLN A 5 1.45 -1.21 -10.79
CA GLN A 5 0.76 0.04 -10.56
C GLN A 5 1.38 0.79 -9.37
N GLY A 6 1.23 2.11 -9.34
CA GLY A 6 2.00 3.02 -8.48
C GLY A 6 1.96 2.63 -6.99
N ILE A 7 0.80 2.19 -6.50
CA ILE A 7 0.63 1.78 -5.10
C ILE A 7 1.36 0.48 -4.78
N GLU A 8 1.43 -0.47 -5.71
CA GLU A 8 2.17 -1.73 -5.54
C GLU A 8 3.67 -1.51 -5.59
N ALA A 9 4.14 -0.62 -6.48
CA ALA A 9 5.54 -0.24 -6.54
C ALA A 9 5.99 0.42 -5.23
N LEU A 10 5.15 1.30 -4.67
CA LEU A 10 5.39 1.90 -3.36
C LEU A 10 5.41 0.85 -2.25
N ARG A 11 4.42 -0.05 -2.21
CA ARG A 11 4.35 -1.16 -1.25
C ARG A 11 5.61 -2.03 -1.29
N ALA A 12 6.05 -2.43 -2.48
CA ALA A 12 7.25 -3.24 -2.67
C ALA A 12 8.52 -2.51 -2.22
N TYR A 13 8.61 -1.20 -2.49
CA TYR A 13 9.70 -0.36 -2.01
C TYR A 13 9.73 -0.26 -0.48
N LEU A 14 8.57 -0.07 0.17
CA LEU A 14 8.45 -0.02 1.63
C LEU A 14 8.87 -1.35 2.27
N LEU A 15 8.41 -2.47 1.72
CA LEU A 15 8.81 -3.81 2.17
C LEU A 15 10.32 -4.04 2.03
N GLN A 16 10.95 -3.58 0.93
CA GLN A 16 12.41 -3.62 0.77
C GLN A 16 13.16 -2.76 1.79
N LYS A 17 12.53 -1.68 2.27
CA LYS A 17 13.05 -0.84 3.35
C LYS A 17 12.75 -1.40 4.74
N ASN A 18 12.23 -2.63 4.83
CA ASN A 18 11.87 -3.28 6.09
C ASN A 18 10.77 -2.52 6.86
N ILE A 19 9.96 -1.72 6.14
CA ILE A 19 8.82 -1.00 6.70
C ILE A 19 7.59 -1.90 6.63
N ASN A 20 6.92 -2.05 7.77
CA ASN A 20 5.73 -2.87 7.85
C ASN A 20 4.53 -2.15 7.24
N VAL A 21 4.02 -2.70 6.15
CA VAL A 21 2.79 -2.26 5.48
C VAL A 21 1.67 -3.24 5.81
N ILE A 22 0.48 -2.72 6.04
CA ILE A 22 -0.70 -3.50 6.38
C ILE A 22 -1.71 -3.31 5.26
N ASP A 23 -2.00 -4.40 4.57
CA ASP A 23 -2.90 -4.42 3.42
C ASP A 23 -4.36 -4.38 3.90
N ASP A 24 -5.19 -3.60 3.20
CA ASP A 24 -6.63 -3.54 3.44
C ASP A 24 -7.37 -4.00 2.20
N ASP A 25 -7.56 -5.32 2.11
CA ASP A 25 -8.16 -5.99 0.95
C ASP A 25 -9.68 -5.81 0.85
N ALA A 26 -10.30 -5.09 1.79
CA ALA A 26 -11.76 -5.03 1.95
C ALA A 26 -12.53 -4.47 0.72
N ARG A 27 -11.84 -3.85 -0.24
CA ARG A 27 -12.43 -3.26 -1.46
C ARG A 27 -11.66 -3.58 -2.75
N VAL A 28 -10.82 -4.62 -2.74
CA VAL A 28 -10.11 -5.05 -3.95
C VAL A 28 -11.08 -5.44 -5.07
N ASP A 29 -12.27 -5.95 -4.73
CA ASP A 29 -13.33 -6.28 -5.68
C ASP A 29 -13.92 -5.05 -6.41
N GLU A 30 -13.85 -3.87 -5.81
CA GLU A 30 -14.28 -2.60 -6.43
C GLU A 30 -13.17 -1.92 -7.27
N GLY A 31 -12.02 -2.58 -7.45
CA GLY A 31 -10.86 -1.99 -8.12
C GLY A 31 -10.14 -0.93 -7.27
N VAL A 32 -10.27 -1.00 -5.95
CA VAL A 32 -9.59 -0.09 -5.03
C VAL A 32 -8.50 -0.84 -4.29
N LYS A 33 -7.25 -0.40 -4.47
CA LYS A 33 -6.13 -0.87 -3.65
C LYS A 33 -5.93 0.08 -2.49
N ARG A 34 -5.85 -0.46 -1.29
CA ARG A 34 -5.60 0.31 -0.07
C ARG A 34 -4.61 -0.41 0.84
N PHE A 35 -3.67 0.34 1.39
CA PHE A 35 -2.84 -0.13 2.49
C PHE A 35 -2.52 1.00 3.46
N TYR A 36 -2.15 0.64 4.67
CA TYR A 36 -1.74 1.58 5.70
C TYR A 36 -0.40 1.19 6.32
N LEU A 37 0.36 2.20 6.76
CA LEU A 37 1.60 2.00 7.48
C LEU A 37 1.67 2.93 8.69
N ASN A 38 2.35 2.45 9.73
CA ASN A 38 2.59 3.22 10.93
C ASN A 38 3.99 3.82 10.84
N ASP A 39 4.05 5.13 10.85
CA ASP A 39 5.31 5.86 10.91
C ASP A 39 5.83 5.91 12.36
N PRO A 40 7.16 5.95 12.59
CA PRO A 40 7.77 6.03 13.93
C PRO A 40 7.31 7.19 14.81
N PHE A 41 6.74 8.26 14.25
CA PHE A 41 6.13 9.35 15.00
C PHE A 41 4.71 9.03 15.51
N GLY A 42 4.20 7.82 15.24
CA GLY A 42 2.86 7.37 15.65
C GLY A 42 1.75 7.77 14.67
N ASN A 43 2.12 8.28 13.49
CA ASN A 43 1.15 8.63 12.45
C ASN A 43 0.76 7.39 11.64
N ARG A 44 -0.53 7.24 11.35
CA ARG A 44 -1.02 6.28 10.36
C ARG A 44 -1.06 6.96 9.00
N LEU A 45 -0.24 6.49 8.07
CA LEU A 45 -0.31 6.90 6.67
C LEU A 45 -1.18 5.88 5.93
N GLU A 46 -2.23 6.35 5.27
CA GLU A 46 -3.14 5.54 4.47
C GLU A 46 -2.96 5.89 2.99
N PHE A 47 -2.74 4.87 2.17
CA PHE A 47 -2.57 4.99 0.73
C PHE A 47 -3.74 4.29 0.04
N LEU A 48 -4.32 4.96 -0.95
CA LEU A 48 -5.44 4.47 -1.74
C LEU A 48 -5.22 4.80 -3.21
N GLU A 49 -5.41 3.83 -4.08
CA GLU A 49 -5.31 3.96 -5.53
C GLU A 49 -6.50 3.26 -6.20
N TRP A 50 -7.05 3.93 -7.22
CA TRP A 50 -8.13 3.40 -8.06
C TRP A 50 -7.50 2.77 -9.30
N LEU A 51 -7.87 1.53 -9.61
CA LEU A 51 -7.49 0.78 -10.81
C LEU A 51 -8.26 1.23 -12.06
#